data_AF-A0A3C0TL88-F1
#
_entry.id   AF-A0A3C0TL88-F1
#
_cell.length_a   1.000
_cell.length_b   1.000
_cell.length_c   1.000
_cell.angle_alpha   90.00
_cell.angle_beta   90.00
_cell.angle_gamma   90.00
#
_symmetry.space_group_name_H-M   'P 1'
#
loop_
_entity.id
_entity.type
_entity.pdbx_description
1 polymer ?
#
loop_
_entity_poly.entity_id
_entity_poly.type
_entity_poly.pdbx_seq_one_letter_code
_entity_poly.pdbx_strand_id
1 'polypeptide(L)'
;MKLKLIALGVSFGVVWGGALFIVTLLSHFSGYGRAFLDATAVSLYPGYSISVLGSFVGLVYGFIDFFIGGVVIGWIYNKVAKS
;
A
#
# COMPACT_ATOMS: atom_id res chain seq x y z
N MET A 1 -25.19 -4.70 6.65
CA MET A 1 -24.27 -5.62 5.95
C MET A 1 -22.90 -5.59 6.62
N LYS A 2 -22.16 -6.70 6.70
CA LYS A 2 -20.81 -6.73 7.31
C LYS A 2 -19.73 -6.89 6.23
N LEU A 3 -18.66 -6.11 6.35
CA LEU A 3 -17.47 -6.24 5.51
C LEU A 3 -16.68 -7.48 5.93
N LYS A 4 -16.20 -8.25 4.93
CA LYS A 4 -15.28 -9.36 5.14
C LYS A 4 -13.87 -8.79 5.33
N LEU A 5 -13.36 -8.88 6.56
CA LEU A 5 -12.10 -8.21 6.96
C LEU A 5 -10.91 -8.60 6.08
N ILE A 6 -10.70 -9.90 5.87
CA ILE A 6 -9.57 -10.40 5.07
C ILE A 6 -9.70 -9.97 3.61
N ALA A 7 -10.90 -10.06 3.03
CA ALA A 7 -11.12 -9.64 1.66
C ALA A 7 -10.85 -8.13 1.49
N LEU A 8 -11.27 -7.31 2.47
CA LEU A 8 -11.01 -5.88 2.45
C LEU A 8 -9.51 -5.57 2.62
N GLY A 9 -8.83 -6.24 3.55
CA GLY A 9 -7.38 -6.14 3.72
C GLY A 9 -6.62 -6.49 2.45
N VAL A 10 -6.91 -7.65 1.84
CA VAL A 10 -6.24 -8.07 0.59
C VAL A 10 -6.47 -7.04 -0.51
N SER A 11 -7.70 -6.54 -0.68
CA SER A 11 -7.98 -5.51 -1.70
C SER A 11 -7.16 -4.24 -1.47
N PHE A 12 -7.08 -3.74 -0.23
CA PHE A 12 -6.31 -2.53 0.09
C PHE A 12 -4.82 -2.75 -0.11
N GLY A 13 -4.28 -3.87 0.39
CA GLY A 13 -2.86 -4.21 0.25
C GLY A 13 -2.46 -4.39 -1.22
N VAL A 14 -3.26 -5.09 -2.03
CA VAL A 14 -2.97 -5.28 -3.47
C VAL A 14 -2.96 -3.94 -4.20
N VAL A 15 -3.96 -3.09 -3.95
CA VAL A 15 -4.04 -1.77 -4.60
C VAL A 15 -2.84 -0.90 -4.22
N TRP A 16 -2.52 -0.80 -2.93
CA TRP A 16 -1.45 0.09 -2.47
C TRP A 16 -0.06 -0.44 -2.80
N GLY A 17 0.23 -1.70 -2.46
CA GLY A 17 1.49 -2.35 -2.83
C GLY A 17 1.72 -2.36 -4.34
N GLY A 18 0.67 -2.65 -5.12
CA GLY A 18 0.71 -2.61 -6.58
C GLY A 18 0.97 -1.21 -7.14
N ALA A 19 0.33 -0.18 -6.57
CA ALA A 19 0.58 1.21 -6.94
C ALA A 19 2.03 1.60 -6.67
N LEU A 20 2.57 1.28 -5.48
CA LEU A 20 3.97 1.55 -5.15
C LEU A 20 4.92 0.80 -6.07
N PHE A 21 4.65 -0.47 -6.40
CA PHE A 21 5.45 -1.24 -7.35
C PHE A 21 5.53 -0.55 -8.72
N ILE A 22 4.38 -0.23 -9.31
CA ILE A 22 4.29 0.38 -10.64
C ILE A 22 4.92 1.77 -10.64
N VAL A 23 4.58 2.62 -9.68
CA VAL A 23 5.10 3.99 -9.62
C VAL A 23 6.59 4.00 -9.34
N THR A 24 7.12 3.07 -8.55
CA THR A 24 8.58 2.93 -8.36
C THR A 24 9.29 2.62 -9.67
N LEU A 25 8.76 1.69 -10.47
CA LEU A 25 9.35 1.35 -11.78
C LEU A 25 9.27 2.54 -12.74
N LEU A 26 8.11 3.20 -12.83
CA LEU A 26 7.95 4.39 -13.67
C LEU A 26 8.90 5.51 -13.24
N SER A 27 9.05 5.73 -11.93
CA SER A 27 9.95 6.73 -11.39
C SER A 27 11.41 6.40 -11.66
N HIS A 28 11.79 5.12 -11.56
CA HIS A 28 13.14 4.68 -11.85
C HIS A 28 13.56 4.95 -13.30
N PHE A 29 12.66 4.74 -14.27
CA PHE A 29 12.98 4.91 -15.69
C PHE A 29 12.69 6.31 -16.26
N SER A 30 11.75 7.06 -15.68
CA SER A 30 11.30 8.35 -16.24
C SER A 30 11.23 9.50 -15.23
N GLY A 31 11.43 9.23 -13.94
CA GLY A 31 11.23 10.21 -12.86
C GLY A 31 9.77 10.46 -12.49
N TYR A 32 8.80 9.84 -13.19
CA TYR A 32 7.38 9.99 -12.91
C TYR A 32 7.04 9.67 -11.45
N GLY A 33 6.19 10.48 -10.82
CA GLY A 33 5.71 10.22 -9.46
C GLY A 33 6.78 10.29 -8.37
N ARG A 34 7.96 10.87 -8.65
CA ARG A 34 9.07 10.92 -7.68
C ARG A 34 8.69 11.58 -6.35
N ALA A 35 8.07 12.76 -6.41
CA ALA A 35 7.63 13.48 -5.20
C ALA A 35 6.62 12.66 -4.37
N PHE A 36 5.76 11.87 -5.02
CA PHE A 36 4.84 10.97 -4.34
C PHE A 36 5.60 9.86 -3.60
N LEU A 37 6.59 9.23 -4.22
CA LEU A 37 7.40 8.19 -3.57
C LEU A 37 8.26 8.75 -2.44
N ASP A 38 8.83 9.95 -2.63
CA ASP A 38 9.64 10.63 -1.62
C ASP A 38 8.80 10.92 -0.36
N ALA A 39 7.57 11.41 -0.53
CA ALA A 39 6.64 11.69 0.56
C ALA A 39 5.97 10.44 1.17
N THR A 40 6.08 9.27 0.52
CA THR A 40 5.48 8.03 0.97
C THR A 40 6.55 6.99 1.25
N ALA A 41 6.82 6.09 0.32
CA ALA A 41 7.69 4.92 0.49
C ALA A 41 9.11 5.26 0.97
N VAL A 42 9.74 6.32 0.45
CA VAL A 42 11.08 6.72 0.89
C VAL A 42 11.07 7.20 2.33
N SER A 43 10.05 7.95 2.73
CA SER A 43 9.94 8.47 4.09
C SER A 43 9.49 7.42 5.11
N LEU A 44 8.74 6.39 4.67
CA LEU A 44 8.06 5.44 5.56
C LEU A 44 8.76 4.08 5.66
N TYR A 45 9.47 3.62 4.62
CA TYR A 45 9.93 2.23 4.55
C TYR A 45 11.45 2.12 4.62
N PRO A 46 12.00 1.61 5.74
CA PRO A 46 13.43 1.36 5.86
C PRO A 46 13.94 0.41 4.77
N GLY A 47 15.04 0.81 4.13
CA GLY A 47 15.67 0.03 3.05
C GLY A 47 14.98 0.17 1.69
N TYR A 48 13.89 0.93 1.57
CA TYR A 48 13.32 1.27 0.28
C TYR A 48 14.21 2.28 -0.45
N SER A 49 14.35 2.08 -1.76
CA SER A 49 14.97 3.04 -2.67
C SER A 49 14.21 3.03 -3.99
N ILE A 50 14.32 4.09 -4.77
CA ILE A 50 13.64 4.16 -6.07
C ILE A 50 14.49 3.43 -7.12
N SER A 51 14.33 2.11 -7.12
CA SER A 51 15.06 1.16 -7.95
C SER A 51 14.17 -0.04 -8.31
N VAL A 52 14.61 -0.86 -9.27
CA VAL A 52 13.88 -2.10 -9.64
C VAL A 52 13.75 -3.05 -8.44
N LEU A 53 14.79 -3.22 -7.62
CA LEU A 53 14.68 -4.03 -6.40
C LEU A 53 13.78 -3.35 -5.35
N GLY A 54 13.88 -2.01 -5.25
CA GLY A 54 13.05 -1.22 -4.36
C GLY A 54 11.56 -1.28 -4.70
N SER A 55 11.16 -1.53 -5.95
CA SER A 55 9.75 -1.69 -6.29
C SER A 55 9.14 -2.92 -5.60
N PHE A 56 9.89 -4.03 -5.49
CA PHE A 56 9.46 -5.21 -4.74
C PHE A 56 9.42 -4.95 -3.23
N VAL A 57 10.37 -4.16 -2.71
CA VAL A 57 10.34 -3.71 -1.31
C VAL A 57 9.07 -2.88 -1.04
N GLY A 58 8.76 -1.92 -1.92
CA GLY A 58 7.55 -1.12 -1.86
C GLY A 58 6.26 -1.94 -2.01
N LEU A 59 6.27 -2.97 -2.85
CA LEU A 59 5.17 -3.92 -3.00
C LEU A 59 4.88 -4.65 -1.68
N VAL A 60 5.92 -5.19 -1.03
CA VAL A 60 5.76 -5.96 0.21
C VAL A 60 5.34 -5.06 1.37
N TYR A 61 6.03 -3.95 1.60
CA TYR A 61 5.67 -3.01 2.66
C TYR A 61 4.27 -2.44 2.43
N GLY A 62 3.99 -1.95 1.21
CA GLY A 62 2.70 -1.38 0.80
C GLY A 62 1.55 -2.39 0.80
N PHE A 63 1.85 -3.68 0.62
CA PHE A 63 0.82 -4.70 0.81
C PHE A 63 0.50 -4.89 2.28
N ILE A 64 1.51 -5.03 3.13
CA ILE A 64 1.34 -5.37 4.54
C ILE A 64 0.65 -4.23 5.30
N ASP A 65 1.10 -2.99 5.13
CA ASP A 65 0.58 -1.85 5.88
C ASP A 65 -0.89 -1.55 5.55
N PHE A 66 -1.27 -1.58 4.28
CA PHE A 66 -2.64 -1.35 3.84
C PHE A 66 -3.51 -2.59 3.94
N PHE A 67 -2.95 -3.81 3.96
CA PHE A 67 -3.68 -5.00 4.40
C PHE A 67 -4.17 -4.83 5.84
N ILE A 68 -3.26 -4.45 6.74
CA ILE A 68 -3.60 -4.18 8.14
C ILE A 68 -4.60 -3.02 8.20
N GLY A 69 -4.35 -1.93 7.47
CA GLY A 69 -5.26 -0.79 7.37
C GLY A 69 -6.68 -1.20 6.93
N GLY A 70 -6.80 -2.02 5.88
CA GLY A 70 -8.08 -2.53 5.41
C GLY A 70 -8.79 -3.42 6.44
N VAL A 71 -8.06 -4.28 7.15
CA VAL A 71 -8.61 -5.09 8.25
C VAL A 71 -9.14 -4.19 9.38
N VAL A 72 -8.36 -3.18 9.78
CA VAL A 72 -8.74 -2.21 10.82
C VAL A 72 -9.97 -1.42 10.40
N ILE A 73 -10.00 -0.89 9.18
CA ILE A 73 -11.15 -0.15 8.62
C ILE A 73 -12.39 -1.05 8.63
N GLY A 74 -12.28 -2.29 8.14
CA GLY A 74 -13.39 -3.23 8.12
C GLY A 74 -13.91 -3.56 9.52
N TRP A 75 -13.01 -3.68 10.49
CA TRP A 75 -13.37 -3.92 11.89
C TRP A 75 -14.11 -2.72 12.50
N ILE A 76 -13.60 -1.49 12.30
CA ILE A 76 -14.25 -0.26 12.74
C ILE A 76 -15.64 -0.15 12.10
N TYR A 77 -15.73 -0.32 10.79
CA TYR A 77 -16.99 -0.25 10.05
C TYR A 77 -18.01 -1.22 10.62
N ASN A 78 -17.64 -2.49 10.80
CA ASN A 78 -18.54 -3.52 11.33
C ASN A 78 -18.99 -3.25 12.77
N LYS A 79 -18.22 -2.46 13.53
CA LYS A 79 -18.55 -2.08 14.92
C LYS A 79 -19.46 -0.85 14.98
N VAL A 80 -19.27 0.12 14.07
CA VAL A 80 -20.01 1.39 14.08
C VAL A 80 -21.29 1.32 13.27
N ALA A 81 -21.30 0.56 12.17
CA ALA A 81 -22.51 0.34 11.38
C ALA A 81 -23.49 -0.50 12.20
N LYS A 82 -24.45 0.16 12.87
CA LYS A 82 -25.63 -0.51 13.43
C LYS A 82 -26.38 -1.20 12.28
N SER A 83 -26.70 -2.48 12.49
CA SER A 83 -27.52 -3.27 11.57
C SER A 83 -28.86 -2.60 11.29
#